data_AF-R5KPJ2-F1
#
_entry.id   AF-R5KPJ2-F1
#
_cell.length_a   1.000
_cell.length_b   1.000
_cell.length_c   1.000
_cell.angle_alpha   90.00
_cell.angle_beta   90.00
_cell.angle_gamma   90.00
#
_symmetry.space_group_name_H-M   'P 1'
#
loop_
_entity.id
_entity.type
_entity.pdbx_description
1 polymer ?
#
loop_
_entity_poly.entity_id
_entity_poly.type
_entity_poly.pdbx_seq_one_letter_code
_entity_poly.pdbx_strand_id
1 'polypeptide(L)'
;MGFDGKSVCPSCAYKAEAFVKFCDAFNIPIVTLLSANGLRKERENQMLIAAAKLTAAYATATCPKISVITGKAVGAAYIMLAGRGSNADLVYAWDTSVVSPLDTKAAVAFLYNDRLANGENRAELEKEYEENLASPFTAAACGAIDDVFVPAETRAKIVAALDVLAGKRETTLPRKHSVK
;
A
#
# COMPACT_ATOMS: atom_id res chain seq x y z
N MET A 1 -6.89 -8.09 -5.95
CA MET A 1 -5.95 -8.85 -5.09
C MET A 1 -6.11 -8.36 -3.66
N GLY A 2 -6.14 -9.26 -2.66
CA GLY A 2 -6.35 -8.86 -1.26
C GLY A 2 -5.22 -9.34 -0.33
N PHE A 3 -4.85 -8.49 0.63
CA PHE A 3 -3.92 -8.81 1.72
C PHE A 3 -4.66 -8.72 3.06
N ASP A 4 -4.48 -9.74 3.91
CA ASP A 4 -5.33 -10.03 5.08
C ASP A 4 -4.67 -9.62 6.41
N GLY A 5 -4.08 -8.42 6.48
CA GLY A 5 -3.44 -7.85 7.68
C GLY A 5 -2.09 -8.48 8.06
N LYS A 6 -1.78 -9.67 7.55
CA LYS A 6 -0.49 -10.36 7.76
C LYS A 6 0.64 -9.66 6.99
N SER A 7 1.86 -9.78 7.52
CA SER A 7 3.05 -9.30 6.82
C SER A 7 3.21 -9.99 5.46
N VAL A 8 3.64 -9.24 4.44
CA VAL A 8 3.81 -9.79 3.09
C VAL A 8 4.93 -10.83 3.10
N CYS A 9 4.63 -12.02 2.60
CA CYS A 9 5.57 -13.13 2.52
C CYS A 9 6.21 -13.25 1.12
N PRO A 10 7.40 -13.86 0.97
CA PRO A 10 8.06 -13.97 -0.33
C PRO A 10 7.19 -14.69 -1.38
N SER A 11 6.57 -15.82 -1.03
CA SER A 11 5.67 -16.55 -1.95
C SER A 11 4.42 -15.76 -2.31
N CYS A 12 3.89 -14.98 -1.35
CA CYS A 12 2.77 -14.07 -1.56
C CYS A 12 3.16 -13.00 -2.60
N ALA A 13 4.36 -12.44 -2.48
CA ALA A 13 4.87 -11.42 -3.38
C ALA A 13 5.14 -11.97 -4.79
N TYR A 14 5.76 -13.15 -4.93
CA TYR A 14 5.94 -13.79 -6.25
C TYR A 14 4.61 -14.13 -6.94
N LYS A 15 3.63 -14.60 -6.17
CA LYS A 15 2.28 -14.85 -6.70
C LYS A 15 1.64 -13.54 -7.18
N ALA A 16 1.76 -12.49 -6.40
CA ALA A 16 1.23 -11.18 -6.75
C ALA A 16 1.91 -10.61 -8.00
N GLU A 17 3.24 -10.74 -8.09
CA GLU A 17 4.05 -10.27 -9.22
C GLU A 17 3.59 -10.93 -10.53
N ALA A 18 3.44 -12.26 -10.53
CA ALA A 18 2.98 -13.00 -11.70
C ALA A 18 1.56 -12.58 -12.12
N PHE A 19 0.67 -12.35 -11.14
CA PHE A 19 -0.69 -11.89 -11.42
C PHE A 19 -0.73 -10.49 -12.01
N VAL A 20 0.05 -9.54 -11.46
CA VAL A 20 0.14 -8.16 -11.97
C VAL A 20 0.65 -8.17 -13.42
N LYS A 21 1.72 -8.92 -13.69
CA LYS A 21 2.27 -9.04 -15.06
C LYS A 21 1.26 -9.64 -16.04
N PHE A 22 0.48 -10.63 -15.60
CA PHE A 22 -0.58 -11.20 -16.43
C PHE A 22 -1.67 -10.17 -16.73
N CYS A 23 -2.21 -9.52 -15.70
CA CYS A 23 -3.25 -8.51 -15.87
C CYS A 23 -2.80 -7.38 -16.80
N ASP A 24 -1.57 -6.90 -16.62
CA ASP A 24 -1.01 -5.84 -17.44
C ASP A 24 -0.86 -6.26 -18.92
N ALA A 25 -0.33 -7.45 -19.18
CA ALA A 25 -0.16 -7.97 -20.53
C ALA A 25 -1.48 -8.11 -21.32
N PHE A 26 -2.61 -8.28 -20.62
CA PHE A 26 -3.94 -8.45 -21.22
C PHE A 26 -4.85 -7.23 -21.02
N ASN A 27 -4.33 -6.09 -20.57
CA ASN A 27 -5.10 -4.86 -20.30
C ASN A 27 -6.25 -5.06 -19.30
N ILE A 28 -6.07 -5.94 -18.31
CA ILE A 28 -7.05 -6.19 -17.26
C ILE A 28 -6.76 -5.23 -16.09
N PRO A 29 -7.73 -4.40 -15.67
CA PRO A 29 -7.57 -3.51 -14.52
C PRO A 29 -7.23 -4.27 -13.23
N ILE A 30 -6.39 -3.67 -12.39
CA ILE A 30 -5.96 -4.24 -11.12
C ILE A 30 -6.56 -3.42 -9.98
N VAL A 31 -7.32 -4.10 -9.12
CA VAL A 31 -7.82 -3.55 -7.86
C VAL A 31 -7.12 -4.24 -6.69
N THR A 32 -6.43 -3.48 -5.86
CA THR A 32 -5.65 -4.00 -4.72
C THR A 32 -6.28 -3.58 -3.40
N LEU A 33 -6.74 -4.57 -2.63
CA LEU A 33 -7.24 -4.37 -1.26
C LEU A 33 -6.06 -4.60 -0.30
N LEU A 34 -5.57 -3.52 0.29
CA LEU A 34 -4.38 -3.52 1.13
C LEU A 34 -4.75 -3.56 2.61
N SER A 35 -4.27 -4.59 3.29
CA SER A 35 -4.09 -4.62 4.73
C SER A 35 -2.84 -5.47 5.01
N ALA A 36 -1.74 -4.84 5.43
CA ALA A 36 -0.48 -5.51 5.71
C ALA A 36 0.41 -4.70 6.66
N ASN A 37 0.89 -5.37 7.71
CA ASN A 37 1.83 -4.84 8.70
C ASN A 37 3.29 -5.00 8.24
N GLY A 38 3.63 -4.50 7.05
CA GLY A 38 4.99 -4.56 6.49
C GLY A 38 5.39 -5.91 5.87
N LEU A 39 6.69 -6.17 5.79
CA LEU A 39 7.28 -7.36 5.15
C LEU A 39 7.68 -8.41 6.21
N ARG A 40 7.62 -9.69 5.85
CA ARG A 40 8.10 -10.76 6.72
C ARG A 40 9.62 -10.65 6.92
N LYS A 41 10.07 -10.65 8.17
CA LYS A 41 11.50 -10.54 8.53
C LYS A 41 12.28 -11.85 8.32
N GLU A 42 11.59 -12.99 8.29
CA GLU A 42 12.23 -14.27 8.01
C GLU A 42 12.61 -14.36 6.53
N ARG A 43 13.85 -14.78 6.23
CA ARG A 43 14.42 -14.87 4.87
C ARG A 43 14.57 -13.53 4.16
N GLU A 44 15.21 -12.56 4.82
CA GLU A 44 15.41 -11.18 4.33
C GLU A 44 15.89 -11.11 2.87
N ASN A 45 16.89 -11.90 2.49
CA ASN A 45 17.40 -11.92 1.11
C ASN A 45 16.31 -12.33 0.09
N GLN A 46 15.50 -13.34 0.40
CA GLN A 46 14.43 -13.78 -0.49
C GLN A 46 13.29 -12.77 -0.53
N MET A 47 12.99 -12.14 0.62
CA MET A 47 11.95 -11.13 0.72
C MET A 47 12.32 -9.87 -0.04
N LEU A 48 13.58 -9.44 0.02
CA LEU A 48 14.07 -8.27 -0.70
C LEU A 48 13.96 -8.45 -2.21
N ILE A 49 14.36 -9.61 -2.73
CA ILE A 49 14.23 -9.94 -4.15
C ILE A 49 12.74 -9.98 -4.55
N ALA A 50 11.89 -10.62 -3.75
CA ALA A 50 10.47 -10.72 -4.03
C ALA A 50 9.78 -9.36 -4.01
N ALA A 51 10.13 -8.50 -3.05
CA ALA A 51 9.61 -7.13 -2.95
C ALA A 51 10.06 -6.27 -4.13
N ALA A 52 11.35 -6.31 -4.49
CA ALA A 52 11.87 -5.58 -5.64
C ALA A 52 11.15 -5.97 -6.95
N LYS A 53 10.92 -7.27 -7.16
CA LYS A 53 10.20 -7.77 -8.33
C LYS A 53 8.74 -7.35 -8.36
N LEU A 54 8.06 -7.42 -7.21
CA LEU A 54 6.66 -6.99 -7.11
C LEU A 54 6.52 -5.48 -7.35
N THR A 55 7.36 -4.65 -6.70
CA THR A 55 7.39 -3.20 -6.94
C THR A 55 7.68 -2.89 -8.39
N ALA A 56 8.64 -3.59 -9.01
CA ALA A 56 8.94 -3.42 -10.43
C ALA A 56 7.74 -3.77 -11.32
N ALA A 57 7.01 -4.86 -11.01
CA ALA A 57 5.81 -5.23 -11.75
C ALA A 57 4.73 -4.15 -11.68
N TYR A 58 4.45 -3.60 -10.49
CA TYR A 58 3.51 -2.49 -10.31
C TYR A 58 3.97 -1.22 -11.03
N ALA A 59 5.23 -0.83 -10.86
CA ALA A 59 5.79 0.38 -11.45
C ALA A 59 5.81 0.35 -12.99
N THR A 60 6.01 -0.82 -13.60
CA THR A 60 6.01 -0.97 -15.06
C THR A 60 4.64 -1.21 -15.67
N ALA A 61 3.64 -1.56 -14.86
CA ALA A 61 2.31 -1.87 -15.35
C ALA A 61 1.58 -0.59 -15.81
N THR A 62 1.06 -0.62 -17.04
CA THR A 62 0.34 0.48 -17.68
C THR A 62 -1.18 0.35 -17.59
N CYS A 63 -1.68 -0.84 -17.25
CA CYS A 63 -3.11 -1.03 -16.97
C CYS A 63 -3.61 -0.12 -15.83
N PRO A 64 -4.93 0.13 -15.74
CA PRO A 64 -5.52 0.84 -14.62
C PRO A 64 -5.27 0.14 -13.28
N LYS A 65 -4.77 0.88 -12.29
CA LYS A 65 -4.42 0.38 -10.96
C LYS A 65 -5.09 1.21 -9.88
N ILE A 66 -6.01 0.57 -9.15
CA ILE A 66 -6.73 1.19 -8.02
C ILE A 66 -6.34 0.46 -6.75
N SER A 67 -5.96 1.20 -5.72
CA SER A 67 -5.60 0.65 -4.41
C SER A 67 -6.58 1.13 -3.35
N VAL A 68 -7.05 0.22 -2.51
CA VAL A 68 -7.96 0.52 -1.38
C VAL A 68 -7.34 -0.02 -0.10
N ILE A 69 -7.00 0.88 0.82
CA ILE A 69 -6.46 0.54 2.13
C ILE A 69 -7.63 0.22 3.06
N THR A 70 -7.72 -1.05 3.45
CA THR A 70 -8.84 -1.60 4.24
C THR A 70 -8.51 -1.75 5.72
N GLY A 71 -7.22 -1.75 6.08
CA GLY A 71 -6.77 -1.92 7.45
C GLY A 71 -5.48 -1.19 7.66
N LYS A 72 -4.40 -1.90 8.02
CA LYS A 72 -3.10 -1.26 8.22
C LYS A 72 -2.29 -1.25 6.93
N ALA A 73 -1.67 -0.13 6.59
CA ALA A 73 -0.71 0.01 5.49
C ALA A 73 0.57 0.61 6.05
N VAL A 74 1.54 -0.27 6.33
CA VAL A 74 2.77 0.10 7.06
C VAL A 74 4.00 0.03 6.16
N GLY A 75 4.71 1.16 6.04
CA GLY A 75 6.03 1.28 5.43
C GLY A 75 6.14 0.66 4.04
N ALA A 76 7.04 -0.32 3.89
CA ALA A 76 7.30 -0.96 2.59
C ALA A 76 6.07 -1.64 1.97
N ALA A 77 5.11 -2.11 2.77
CA ALA A 77 3.87 -2.69 2.24
C ALA A 77 3.02 -1.63 1.54
N TYR A 78 2.92 -0.43 2.11
CA TYR A 78 2.26 0.71 1.48
C TYR A 78 2.95 1.09 0.16
N ILE A 79 4.26 1.31 0.19
CA ILE A 79 5.03 1.77 -0.97
C ILE A 79 4.91 0.80 -2.16
N MET A 80 4.96 -0.50 -1.89
CA MET A 80 4.95 -1.54 -2.92
C MET A 80 3.56 -1.78 -3.54
N LEU A 81 2.48 -1.59 -2.78
CA LEU A 81 1.14 -2.06 -3.14
C LEU A 81 0.11 -0.96 -3.37
N ALA A 82 0.30 0.23 -2.79
CA ALA A 82 -0.69 1.30 -2.84
C ALA A 82 -0.09 2.70 -3.04
N GLY A 83 1.18 2.91 -2.69
CA GLY A 83 1.78 4.24 -2.75
C GLY A 83 1.97 4.74 -4.18
N ARG A 84 2.10 6.05 -4.37
CA ARG A 84 2.42 6.65 -5.67
C ARG A 84 3.71 6.10 -6.29
N GLY A 85 4.65 5.62 -5.47
CA GLY A 85 5.86 4.91 -5.94
C GLY A 85 5.58 3.60 -6.69
N SER A 86 4.40 3.00 -6.51
CA SER A 86 3.92 1.82 -7.25
C SER A 86 3.17 2.18 -8.54
N ASN A 87 3.16 3.46 -8.92
CA ASN A 87 2.42 3.99 -10.08
C ASN A 87 0.90 3.71 -10.01
N ALA A 88 0.34 3.66 -8.79
CA ALA A 88 -1.11 3.55 -8.59
C ALA A 88 -1.81 4.80 -9.15
N ASP A 89 -2.90 4.59 -9.89
CA ASP A 89 -3.66 5.68 -10.51
C ASP A 89 -4.55 6.39 -9.50
N LEU A 90 -5.22 5.60 -8.65
CA LEU A 90 -6.08 6.08 -7.58
C LEU A 90 -5.84 5.27 -6.30
N VAL A 91 -5.67 5.97 -5.19
CA VAL A 91 -5.41 5.42 -3.87
C VAL A 91 -6.52 5.87 -2.93
N TYR A 92 -7.25 4.90 -2.41
CA TYR A 92 -8.34 5.11 -1.47
C TYR A 92 -8.01 4.48 -0.13
N ALA A 93 -8.65 4.98 0.92
CA ALA A 93 -8.57 4.41 2.24
C ALA A 93 -9.93 4.38 2.94
N TRP A 94 -10.13 3.35 3.76
CA TRP A 94 -11.22 3.36 4.72
C TRP A 94 -10.94 4.35 5.84
N ASP A 95 -11.99 4.98 6.36
CA ASP A 95 -11.94 5.87 7.53
C ASP A 95 -11.33 5.21 8.78
N THR A 96 -11.50 3.89 8.91
CA THR A 96 -10.92 3.08 10.00
C THR A 96 -9.50 2.56 9.72
N SER A 97 -8.91 2.89 8.58
CA SER A 97 -7.59 2.37 8.21
C SER A 97 -6.47 3.07 8.98
N VAL A 98 -5.27 2.48 9.00
CA VAL A 98 -4.07 3.08 9.60
C VAL A 98 -3.00 3.12 8.54
N VAL A 99 -2.51 4.31 8.21
CA VAL A 99 -1.51 4.53 7.17
C VAL A 99 -0.28 5.16 7.81
N SER A 100 0.79 4.37 7.91
CA SER A 100 1.97 4.77 8.65
C SER A 100 3.26 4.49 7.87
N PRO A 101 4.26 5.39 7.89
CA PRO A 101 5.58 5.13 7.33
C PRO A 101 6.32 4.00 8.06
N LEU A 102 6.06 3.82 9.35
CA LEU A 102 6.76 2.90 10.24
C LEU A 102 5.76 2.10 11.07
N ASP A 103 6.20 0.97 11.64
CA ASP A 103 5.38 0.24 12.60
C ASP A 103 5.02 1.15 13.79
N THR A 104 3.75 1.14 14.22
CA THR A 104 3.23 2.03 15.27
C THR A 104 4.10 1.98 16.52
N LYS A 105 4.52 0.78 16.94
CA LYS A 105 5.36 0.59 18.13
C LYS A 105 6.74 1.20 17.98
N ALA A 106 7.32 1.09 16.78
CA ALA A 106 8.62 1.66 16.47
C ALA A 106 8.54 3.19 16.37
N ALA A 107 7.48 3.71 15.76
CA ALA A 107 7.23 5.15 15.66
C ALA A 107 7.09 5.80 17.03
N VAL A 108 6.31 5.20 17.94
CA VAL A 108 6.15 5.67 19.32
C VAL A 108 7.47 5.64 20.09
N ALA A 109 8.25 4.57 19.96
CA ALA A 109 9.54 4.47 20.62
C ALA A 109 10.54 5.54 20.13
N PHE A 110 10.45 5.95 18.87
CA PHE A 110 11.32 6.96 18.29
C PHE A 110 10.85 8.39 18.57
N LEU A 111 9.56 8.67 18.40
CA LEU A 111 9.00 10.02 18.50
C LEU A 111 8.69 10.43 19.95
N TYR A 112 8.29 9.47 20.80
CA TYR A 112 7.85 9.73 22.17
C TYR A 112 8.81 9.15 23.20
N ASN A 113 10.10 9.01 22.86
CA ASN A 113 11.11 8.46 23.75
C ASN A 113 11.16 9.19 25.11
N ASP A 114 11.08 10.52 25.11
CA ASP A 114 11.12 11.32 26.34
C ASP A 114 9.85 11.13 27.18
N ARG A 115 8.67 11.05 26.55
CA ARG A 115 7.39 10.77 27.22
C ARG A 115 7.37 9.38 27.84
N LEU A 116 7.92 8.39 27.15
CA LEU A 116 8.11 7.03 27.67
C LEU A 116 9.08 7.00 28.85
N ALA A 117 10.16 7.78 28.81
CA ALA A 117 11.11 7.91 29.93
C ALA A 117 10.46 8.56 31.16
N ASN A 118 9.47 9.44 30.95
CA ASN A 118 8.66 10.05 32.01
C ASN A 118 7.58 9.11 32.58
N GLY A 119 7.48 7.88 32.09
CA GLY A 119 6.58 6.85 32.62
C GLY A 119 5.16 6.86 32.01
N GLU A 120 4.93 7.58 30.91
CA GLU A 120 3.65 7.52 30.20
C GLU A 120 3.38 6.11 29.64
N ASN A 121 2.10 5.74 29.56
CA ASN A 121 1.71 4.43 29.10
C ASN A 121 1.89 4.30 27.59
N ARG A 122 2.75 3.36 27.17
CA ARG A 122 3.01 3.09 25.75
C ARG A 122 1.75 2.79 24.94
N ALA A 123 0.77 2.10 25.52
CA ALA A 123 -0.45 1.74 24.80
C ALA A 123 -1.33 2.97 24.49
N GLU A 124 -1.29 3.99 25.36
CA GLU A 124 -2.01 5.24 25.14
C GLU A 124 -1.32 6.08 24.07
N LEU A 125 0.01 6.16 24.10
CA LEU A 125 0.81 6.81 23.06
C LEU A 125 0.67 6.15 21.68
N GLU A 126 0.51 4.81 21.64
CA GLU A 126 0.23 4.08 20.39
C GLU A 126 -1.14 4.46 19.81
N LYS A 127 -2.17 4.63 20.65
CA LYS A 127 -3.48 5.14 20.18
C LYS A 127 -3.40 6.59 19.72
N GLU A 128 -2.74 7.44 20.50
CA GLU A 128 -2.53 8.85 20.16
C GLU A 128 -1.81 8.98 18.81
N TYR A 129 -0.84 8.10 18.53
CA TYR A 129 -0.16 8.05 17.23
C TYR A 129 -1.08 7.60 16.10
N GLU A 130 -1.87 6.53 16.29
CA GLU A 130 -2.79 6.03 15.27
C GLU A 130 -3.90 7.03 14.93
N GLU A 131 -4.42 7.75 15.93
CA GLU A 131 -5.50 8.75 15.74
C GLU A 131 -5.02 10.05 15.09
N ASN A 132 -3.81 10.51 15.43
CA ASN A 132 -3.33 11.81 14.97
C ASN A 132 -2.41 11.72 13.75
N LEU A 133 -1.38 10.87 13.81
CA LEU A 133 -0.29 10.87 12.84
C LEU A 133 -0.46 9.80 11.76
N ALA A 134 -0.86 8.59 12.15
CA ALA A 134 -1.06 7.48 11.23
C ALA A 134 -2.51 7.33 10.74
N SER A 135 -3.30 8.39 10.89
CA SER A 135 -4.66 8.49 10.39
C SER A 135 -4.69 8.62 8.85
N PRO A 136 -5.69 8.03 8.17
CA PRO A 136 -5.83 8.13 6.73
C PRO A 136 -6.09 9.57 6.29
N PHE A 137 -6.69 10.39 7.16
CA PHE A 137 -6.91 11.82 6.92
C PHE A 137 -5.58 12.59 6.84
N THR A 138 -4.61 12.23 7.67
CA THR A 138 -3.26 12.83 7.63
C THR A 138 -2.55 12.46 6.33
N ALA A 139 -2.68 11.21 5.90
CA ALA A 139 -2.13 10.77 4.61
C ALA A 139 -2.83 11.42 3.40
N ALA A 140 -4.15 11.63 3.47
CA ALA A 140 -4.90 12.38 2.46
C ALA A 140 -4.49 13.85 2.39
N ALA A 141 -4.29 14.50 3.54
CA ALA A 141 -3.79 15.88 3.62
C ALA A 141 -2.39 16.04 2.97
N CYS A 142 -1.57 14.98 3.01
CA CYS A 142 -0.26 14.94 2.35
C CYS A 142 -0.34 14.57 0.85
N GLY A 143 -1.53 14.32 0.29
CA GLY A 143 -1.73 13.88 -1.10
C GLY A 143 -1.26 12.45 -1.39
N ALA A 144 -0.99 11.67 -0.35
CA ALA A 144 -0.61 10.27 -0.44
C ALA A 144 -1.80 9.36 -0.78
N ILE A 145 -3.01 9.79 -0.39
CA ILE A 145 -4.29 9.14 -0.62
C ILE A 145 -5.19 10.17 -1.30
N ASP A 146 -5.97 9.74 -2.28
CA ASP A 146 -6.86 10.62 -3.05
C ASP A 146 -8.22 10.82 -2.39
N ASP A 147 -8.74 9.82 -1.66
CA ASP A 147 -10.02 9.91 -0.95
C ASP A 147 -10.13 8.94 0.25
N VAL A 148 -10.92 9.33 1.26
CA VAL A 148 -11.20 8.55 2.49
C VAL A 148 -12.70 8.40 2.65
N PHE A 149 -13.19 7.16 2.78
CA PHE A 149 -14.62 6.86 2.84
C PHE A 149 -14.95 5.65 3.72
N VAL A 150 -16.24 5.43 3.99
CA VAL A 150 -16.72 4.29 4.79
C VAL A 150 -16.74 2.99 3.97
N PRO A 151 -16.47 1.81 4.57
CA PRO A 151 -16.34 0.54 3.83
C PRO A 151 -17.52 0.19 2.89
N ALA A 152 -18.74 0.60 3.23
CA ALA A 152 -19.94 0.36 2.43
C ALA A 152 -19.90 1.03 1.03
N GLU A 153 -19.15 2.13 0.88
CA GLU A 153 -19.03 2.88 -0.37
C GLU A 153 -18.01 2.30 -1.35
N THR A 154 -17.20 1.33 -0.91
CA THR A 154 -16.06 0.78 -1.67
C THR A 154 -16.43 0.40 -3.10
N ARG A 155 -17.56 -0.30 -3.28
CA ARG A 155 -18.01 -0.73 -4.62
C ARG A 155 -18.32 0.46 -5.53
N ALA A 156 -19.04 1.45 -5.03
CA ALA A 156 -19.44 2.62 -5.83
C ALA A 156 -18.20 3.43 -6.25
N LYS A 157 -17.26 3.62 -5.32
CA LYS A 157 -15.99 4.33 -5.57
C LYS A 157 -15.13 3.60 -6.61
N ILE A 158 -14.99 2.28 -6.50
CA ILE A 158 -14.21 1.50 -7.48
C ILE A 158 -14.84 1.55 -8.88
N VAL A 159 -16.16 1.45 -8.99
CA VAL A 159 -16.84 1.53 -10.30
C VAL A 159 -16.58 2.89 -10.94
N ALA A 160 -16.79 3.99 -10.19
CA ALA A 160 -16.53 5.34 -10.69
C ALA A 160 -15.05 5.54 -11.10
N ALA A 161 -14.11 4.99 -10.31
CA ALA A 161 -12.69 5.03 -10.62
C ALA A 161 -12.35 4.28 -11.93
N LEU A 162 -12.95 3.11 -12.15
CA LEU A 162 -12.76 2.34 -13.38
C LEU A 162 -13.32 3.08 -14.59
N ASP A 163 -14.47 3.75 -14.46
CA ASP A 163 -15.05 4.56 -15.53
C ASP A 163 -14.14 5.72 -15.93
N VAL A 164 -13.55 6.41 -14.94
CA VAL A 164 -12.57 7.50 -15.17
C VAL A 164 -11.31 6.96 -15.86
N LEU A 165 -10.84 5.77 -15.47
CA LEU A 165 -9.62 5.18 -16.00
C LEU A 165 -9.80 4.38 -17.30
N ALA A 166 -11.03 4.24 -17.81
CA ALA A 166 -11.32 3.49 -19.04
C ALA A 166 -10.56 4.02 -20.27
N GLY A 167 -10.25 5.32 -20.29
CA GLY A 167 -9.49 5.98 -21.36
C GLY A 167 -7.97 6.04 -21.12
N LYS A 168 -7.44 5.43 -20.04
CA LYS A 168 -6.03 5.54 -19.66
C LYS A 168 -5.12 5.06 -20.79
N ARG A 169 -4.13 5.88 -21.14
CA ARG A 169 -3.03 5.53 -22.05
C ARG A 169 -1.71 5.98 -21.45
N GLU A 170 -0.77 5.05 -21.32
CA GLU A 170 0.53 5.30 -20.72
C GLU A 170 1.61 4.77 -21.66
N THR A 171 2.54 5.63 -22.06
CA THR A 171 3.65 5.26 -22.96
C THR A 171 4.91 5.02 -22.16
N THR A 172 5.48 3.83 -22.28
CA THR A 172 6.76 3.49 -21.65
C THR A 172 7.94 3.72 -22.58
N LEU A 173 9.15 3.84 -22.02
CA LEU A 173 10.38 3.94 -22.80
C LEU A 173 10.59 2.71 -23.71
N PRO A 174 10.99 2.88 -24.98
CA PRO A 174 11.28 1.77 -25.88
C PRO A 174 12.43 0.90 -25.36
N ARG A 175 12.19 -0.40 -25.19
CA ARG A 175 13.18 -1.40 -24.78
C ARG A 175 12.80 -2.79 -25.31
N LYS A 176 13.77 -3.70 -25.45
CA LYS A 176 13.50 -5.09 -25.88
C LYS A 176 12.61 -5.85 -24.89
N HIS A 177 12.94 -5.77 -23.60
CA HIS A 177 12.17 -6.31 -22.48
C HIS A 177 12.70 -5.71 -21.17
N SER A 178 11.95 -5.86 -20.08
CA SER A 178 12.43 -5.54 -18.72
C SER A 178 13.59 -6.46 -18.32
N VAL A 179 14.44 -5.99 -17.39
CA VAL A 179 15.51 -6.80 -16.80
C VAL A 179 14.89 -7.84 -15.84
N LYS A 180 15.45 -9.05 -15.81
CA LYS A 180 14.98 -10.18 -14.97
C LYS A 180 15.30 -10.00 -13.50
#